data_AF-A0A1R1XGW3-F1
#
_entry.id   AF-A0A1R1XGW3-F1
#
_cell.length_a   1.000
_cell.length_b   1.000
_cell.length_c   1.000
_cell.angle_alpha   90.00
_cell.angle_beta   90.00
_cell.angle_gamma   90.00
#
_symmetry.space_group_name_H-M   'P 1'
#
loop_
_entity.id
_entity.type
_entity.pdbx_description
1 polymer ?
#
loop_
_entity_poly.entity_id
_entity_poly.type
_entity_poly.pdbx_seq_one_letter_code
_entity_poly.pdbx_strand_id
1 'polypeptide(L)'
;MSQDGTNIQDTTPAPEWAMELLRRIAHLEAQNTPMPENSEDSIDVDVDGDGDNYIVDKPPPRDLQLYPELTNALPGISQDFFKSPITDSERRKFLECCPRNTGMVYDPPSLNEMGLSSEFKKEDSKLQDIQYRISGLTRPIDYFVH
;
A
#
# COMPACT_ATOMS: atom_id res chain seq x y z
N MET A 1 31.87 -19.76 50.15
CA MET A 1 32.97 -20.36 49.36
C MET A 1 32.34 -21.54 48.64
N SER A 2 31.87 -21.30 47.40
CA SER A 2 32.54 -21.70 46.15
C SER A 2 32.62 -23.23 46.02
N GLN A 3 31.78 -23.83 45.17
CA GLN A 3 32.10 -24.29 43.79
C GLN A 3 32.20 -25.83 43.82
N ASP A 4 31.87 -26.66 42.84
CA ASP A 4 31.44 -26.61 41.43
C ASP A 4 30.66 -27.94 41.23
N GLY A 5 29.71 -28.13 40.32
CA GLY A 5 29.76 -27.85 38.89
C GLY A 5 29.22 -29.10 38.19
N THR A 6 27.88 -29.19 38.06
CA THR A 6 27.26 -30.25 37.26
C THR A 6 27.54 -29.93 35.79
N ASN A 7 28.61 -30.56 35.27
CA ASN A 7 28.89 -30.66 33.86
C ASN A 7 27.72 -31.39 33.19
N ILE A 8 26.90 -30.64 32.44
CA ILE A 8 25.97 -31.20 31.47
C ILE A 8 26.47 -30.74 30.10
N GLN A 9 27.46 -31.44 29.56
CA GLN A 9 27.63 -31.51 28.12
C GLN A 9 26.47 -32.34 27.56
N ASP A 10 25.31 -31.71 27.42
CA ASP A 10 24.23 -32.24 26.61
C ASP A 10 24.61 -31.99 25.14
N THR A 11 25.55 -32.78 24.63
CA THR A 11 25.79 -32.88 23.18
C THR A 11 24.69 -33.75 22.59
N THR A 12 23.45 -33.27 22.65
CA THR A 12 22.38 -33.78 21.81
C THR A 12 22.63 -33.24 20.40
N PRO A 13 22.87 -34.11 19.40
CA PRO A 13 23.01 -33.65 18.03
C PRO A 13 21.72 -32.93 17.63
N ALA A 14 21.86 -31.80 16.95
CA ALA A 14 20.73 -31.02 16.47
C ALA A 14 19.73 -31.96 15.75
N PRO A 15 18.42 -31.84 16.03
CA PRO A 15 17.42 -32.72 15.43
C PRO A 15 17.56 -32.78 13.91
N GLU A 16 17.28 -33.93 13.30
CA GLU A 16 17.46 -34.12 11.84
C GLU A 16 16.75 -33.06 10.99
N TRP A 17 15.58 -32.60 11.45
CA TRP A 17 14.84 -31.54 10.77
C TRP A 17 15.61 -30.21 10.73
N ALA A 18 16.40 -29.90 11.76
CA ALA A 18 17.19 -28.67 11.83
C ALA A 18 18.36 -28.71 10.85
N MET A 19 19.00 -29.88 10.73
CA MET A 19 20.07 -30.11 9.76
C MET A 19 19.55 -30.04 8.31
N GLU A 20 18.37 -30.60 8.05
CA GLU A 20 17.75 -30.52 6.72
C GLU A 20 17.33 -29.09 6.35
N LEU A 21 16.85 -28.31 7.33
CA LEU A 21 16.55 -26.89 7.15
C LEU A 21 17.80 -26.09 6.79
N LEU A 22 18.90 -26.30 7.51
CA LEU A 22 20.20 -25.67 7.21
C LEU A 22 20.70 -26.05 5.82
N ARG A 23 20.58 -27.32 5.43
CA ARG A 23 20.95 -27.80 4.09
C ARG A 23 20.14 -27.09 3.00
N ARG A 24 18.83 -26.89 3.23
CA ARG A 24 17.94 -26.24 2.28
C ARG A 24 18.22 -24.74 2.16
N ILE A 25 18.55 -24.07 3.27
CA ILE A 25 18.95 -22.65 3.28
C ILE A 25 20.27 -22.47 2.53
N ALA A 26 21.30 -23.29 2.81
CA ALA A 26 22.57 -23.21 2.11
C ALA A 26 22.43 -23.43 0.59
N HIS A 27 21.53 -24.33 0.17
CA HIS A 27 21.24 -24.55 -1.24
C HIS A 27 20.55 -23.35 -1.90
N LEU A 28 19.65 -22.65 -1.19
CA LEU A 28 19.01 -21.44 -1.68
C LEU A 28 20.00 -20.27 -1.77
N GLU A 29 20.88 -20.12 -0.79
CA GLU A 29 21.92 -19.09 -0.79
C GLU A 29 22.89 -19.26 -1.97
N ALA A 30 23.29 -20.49 -2.29
CA ALA A 30 24.13 -20.78 -3.47
C ALA A 30 23.43 -20.50 -4.81
N GLN A 31 22.10 -20.59 -4.87
CA GLN A 31 21.34 -20.21 -6.08
C GLN A 31 21.16 -18.69 -6.20
N ASN A 32 21.17 -17.96 -5.08
CA ASN A 32 20.89 -16.53 -5.03
C ASN A 32 22.12 -15.64 -4.96
N THR A 33 23.35 -16.18 -4.96
CA THR A 33 24.54 -15.35 -5.15
C THR A 33 24.52 -14.72 -6.54
N PRO A 34 24.44 -13.38 -6.67
CA PRO A 34 24.64 -12.73 -7.95
C PRO A 34 26.10 -12.92 -8.37
N MET A 35 26.29 -13.33 -9.62
CA MET A 35 27.60 -13.52 -10.26
C MET A 35 28.47 -12.27 -10.09
N PRO A 36 29.81 -12.41 -9.95
CA PRO A 36 30.68 -11.26 -9.95
C PRO A 36 30.59 -10.57 -11.32
N GLU A 37 30.60 -9.24 -11.26
CA GLU A 37 30.61 -8.31 -12.37
C GLU A 37 31.62 -8.76 -13.43
N ASN A 38 31.14 -9.12 -14.62
CA ASN A 38 32.00 -9.24 -15.79
C ASN A 38 31.92 -7.89 -16.53
N SER A 39 33.03 -7.19 -16.42
CA SER A 39 33.38 -5.94 -17.05
C SER A 39 33.41 -6.02 -18.58
N GLU A 40 33.42 -4.83 -19.18
CA GLU A 40 33.81 -4.49 -20.56
C GLU A 40 32.67 -4.41 -21.58
N ASP A 41 32.04 -3.24 -21.66
CA ASP A 41 32.10 -2.46 -22.91
C ASP A 41 31.98 -0.96 -22.60
N SER A 42 33.04 -0.23 -22.94
CA SER A 42 33.28 1.18 -22.63
C SER A 42 32.35 2.11 -23.42
N ILE A 43 31.71 3.02 -22.70
CA ILE A 43 31.22 4.28 -23.26
C ILE A 43 31.66 5.39 -22.29
N ASP A 44 32.77 6.05 -22.60
CA ASP A 44 33.18 7.27 -21.92
C ASP A 44 32.13 8.35 -22.19
N VAL A 45 31.31 8.63 -21.18
CA VAL A 45 30.62 9.90 -21.04
C VAL A 45 30.98 10.37 -19.64
N ASP A 46 31.95 11.29 -19.56
CA ASP A 46 32.19 12.09 -18.37
C ASP A 46 30.88 12.82 -18.02
N VAL A 47 30.10 12.22 -17.12
CA VAL A 47 28.97 12.85 -16.43
C VAL A 47 29.42 13.04 -15.00
N ASP A 48 29.49 14.29 -14.61
CA ASP A 48 29.88 14.79 -13.29
C ASP A 48 29.34 13.89 -12.16
N GLY A 49 30.27 13.45 -11.31
CA GLY A 49 29.97 12.72 -10.09
C GLY A 49 29.25 13.62 -9.09
N ASP A 50 27.92 13.63 -9.14
CA ASP A 50 27.02 13.98 -8.04
C ASP A 50 25.72 13.18 -8.14
N GLY A 51 25.85 11.86 -8.20
CA GLY A 51 24.71 10.96 -7.99
C GLY A 51 24.43 10.88 -6.50
N ASP A 52 23.30 11.42 -6.04
CA ASP A 52 22.80 11.18 -4.68
C ASP A 52 22.61 9.67 -4.48
N ASN A 53 23.43 9.06 -3.61
CA ASN A 53 23.40 7.64 -3.28
C ASN A 53 22.05 7.15 -2.72
N TYR A 54 21.13 8.07 -2.40
CA TYR A 54 19.78 7.76 -1.90
C TYR A 54 18.69 7.90 -2.98
N ILE A 55 19.02 8.37 -4.18
CA ILE A 55 18.10 8.41 -5.31
C ILE A 55 18.27 7.13 -6.13
N VAL A 56 17.27 6.25 -6.02
CA VAL A 56 17.21 5.00 -6.79
C VAL A 56 16.09 5.10 -7.81
N ASP A 57 16.42 4.86 -9.07
CA ASP A 57 15.44 4.77 -10.14
C ASP A 57 14.43 3.67 -9.84
N LYS A 58 13.15 4.05 -9.83
CA LYS A 58 12.08 3.08 -9.67
C LYS A 58 11.99 2.22 -10.94
N PRO A 59 12.03 0.88 -10.84
CA PRO A 59 11.88 0.05 -12.02
C PRO A 59 10.53 0.32 -12.69
N PRO A 60 10.44 0.20 -14.03
CA PRO A 60 9.20 0.42 -14.75
C PRO A 60 8.05 -0.41 -14.17
N PRO A 61 6.82 0.13 -14.14
CA PRO A 61 5.66 -0.64 -13.72
C PRO A 61 5.53 -1.90 -14.59
N ARG A 62 5.35 -3.05 -13.94
CA ARG A 62 5.12 -4.34 -14.60
C ARG A 62 3.66 -4.72 -14.42
N ASP A 63 3.01 -5.06 -15.52
CA ASP A 63 1.65 -5.58 -15.48
C ASP A 63 1.68 -7.07 -15.15
N LEU A 64 0.79 -7.48 -14.24
CA LEU A 64 0.55 -8.89 -13.97
C LEU A 64 -0.33 -9.47 -15.09
N GLN A 65 0.21 -10.43 -15.84
CA GLN A 65 -0.59 -11.28 -16.71
C GLN A 65 -1.32 -12.31 -15.83
N LEU A 66 -2.65 -12.35 -15.92
CA LEU A 66 -3.47 -13.24 -15.09
C LEU A 66 -3.25 -14.70 -15.49
N TYR A 67 -2.93 -15.53 -14.51
CA TYR A 67 -2.87 -16.98 -14.71
C TYR A 67 -4.27 -17.55 -15.01
N PRO A 68 -4.39 -18.53 -15.92
CA PRO A 68 -5.68 -19.19 -16.19
C PRO A 68 -6.32 -19.77 -14.94
N GLU A 69 -5.52 -20.35 -14.04
CA GLU A 69 -5.96 -20.91 -12.76
C GLU A 69 -6.57 -19.85 -11.85
N LEU A 70 -5.98 -18.65 -11.82
CA LEU A 70 -6.46 -17.53 -11.02
C LEU A 70 -7.78 -16.99 -11.55
N THR A 71 -7.92 -16.90 -12.87
CA THR A 71 -9.18 -16.49 -13.53
C THR A 71 -10.30 -17.50 -13.25
N ASN A 72 -9.99 -18.81 -13.24
CA ASN A 72 -10.95 -19.86 -12.93
C ASN A 72 -11.36 -19.88 -11.45
N ALA A 73 -10.42 -19.62 -10.54
CA ALA A 73 -10.69 -19.54 -9.11
C ALA A 73 -11.47 -18.27 -8.73
N LEU A 74 -11.21 -17.16 -9.43
CA LEU A 74 -11.80 -15.85 -9.17
C LEU A 74 -12.33 -15.23 -10.47
N PRO A 75 -13.54 -15.58 -10.92
CA PRO A 75 -14.10 -15.10 -12.19
C PRO A 75 -14.33 -13.57 -12.22
N GLY A 76 -14.34 -12.91 -11.06
CA GLY A 76 -14.45 -11.45 -10.94
C GLY A 76 -13.09 -10.72 -10.81
N ILE A 77 -11.95 -11.40 -10.94
CA ILE A 77 -10.62 -10.76 -10.72
C ILE A 77 -10.28 -9.69 -11.78
N SER A 78 -10.89 -9.80 -12.96
CA SER A 78 -10.79 -8.78 -14.02
C SER A 78 -11.81 -7.66 -13.85
N GLN A 79 -12.80 -7.83 -12.96
CA GLN A 79 -13.80 -6.82 -12.66
C GLN A 79 -13.26 -5.86 -11.61
N ASP A 80 -13.39 -4.56 -11.88
CA ASP A 80 -12.91 -3.51 -11.00
C ASP A 80 -13.73 -3.48 -9.69
N PHE A 81 -13.07 -3.84 -8.58
CA PHE A 81 -13.65 -3.91 -7.23
C PHE A 81 -14.24 -2.57 -6.77
N PHE A 82 -13.64 -1.45 -7.19
CA PHE A 82 -14.05 -0.11 -6.78
C PHE A 82 -15.13 0.48 -7.69
N LYS A 83 -15.51 -0.23 -8.76
CA LYS A 83 -16.52 0.19 -9.73
C LYS A 83 -17.87 -0.48 -9.56
N SER A 84 -18.22 -0.96 -8.36
CA SER A 84 -19.64 -1.18 -8.08
C SER A 84 -20.26 0.18 -7.70
N PRO A 85 -20.88 0.91 -8.65
CA PRO A 85 -21.41 2.23 -8.38
C PRO A 85 -22.82 1.96 -7.86
N ILE A 86 -22.93 1.49 -6.61
CA ILE A 86 -24.24 1.49 -5.97
C ILE A 86 -24.70 2.95 -6.04
N THR A 87 -25.72 3.19 -6.84
CA THR A 87 -26.23 4.54 -7.04
C THR A 87 -26.74 5.07 -5.71
N ASP A 88 -26.76 6.39 -5.50
CA ASP A 88 -27.23 6.95 -4.23
C ASP A 88 -28.65 6.52 -3.87
N SER A 89 -29.48 6.16 -4.86
CA SER A 89 -30.80 5.57 -4.63
C SER A 89 -30.71 4.13 -4.11
N GLU A 90 -29.87 3.29 -4.70
CA GLU A 90 -29.65 1.90 -4.25
C GLU A 90 -28.97 1.84 -2.88
N ARG A 91 -28.05 2.78 -2.61
CA ARG A 91 -27.38 2.89 -1.31
C ARG A 91 -28.37 3.27 -0.21
N ARG A 92 -29.28 4.21 -0.49
CA ARG A 92 -30.36 4.58 0.43
C ARG A 92 -31.31 3.41 0.68
N LYS A 93 -31.74 2.71 -0.37
CA LYS A 93 -32.57 1.50 -0.24
C LYS A 93 -31.90 0.42 0.60
N PHE A 94 -30.61 0.16 0.39
CA PHE A 94 -29.85 -0.81 1.17
C PHE A 94 -29.79 -0.44 2.66
N LEU A 95 -29.54 0.84 2.97
CA LEU A 95 -29.52 1.35 4.34
C LEU A 95 -30.91 1.28 5.00
N GLU A 96 -31.99 1.55 4.24
CA GLU A 96 -33.37 1.40 4.71
C GLU A 96 -33.77 -0.05 4.98
N CYS A 97 -33.20 -1.01 4.24
CA CYS A 97 -33.43 -2.44 4.46
C CYS A 97 -32.72 -2.98 5.71
N CYS A 98 -31.77 -2.24 6.29
CA CYS A 98 -31.08 -2.66 7.50
C CYS A 98 -32.02 -2.51 8.71
N PRO A 99 -32.35 -3.61 9.44
CA PRO A 99 -33.22 -3.53 10.61
C PRO A 99 -32.62 -2.59 11.67
N ARG A 100 -33.44 -1.67 12.19
CA ARG A 100 -33.01 -0.79 13.28
C ARG A 100 -32.69 -1.66 14.50
N ASN A 101 -31.48 -1.51 15.06
CA ASN A 101 -31.08 -2.21 16.27
C ASN A 101 -32.02 -1.83 17.42
N THR A 102 -32.75 -2.80 17.96
CA THR A 102 -33.76 -2.59 19.02
C THR A 102 -33.16 -2.30 20.40
N GLY A 103 -31.86 -2.56 20.60
CA GLY A 103 -31.11 -2.25 21.81
C GLY A 103 -30.40 -0.89 21.77
N MET A 104 -30.34 -0.25 20.60
CA MET A 104 -29.81 1.10 20.49
C MET A 104 -30.93 2.11 20.78
N VAL A 105 -30.95 2.63 22.01
CA VAL A 105 -31.67 3.88 22.34
C VAL A 105 -30.88 5.03 21.73
N TYR A 106 -30.97 5.17 20.42
CA TYR A 106 -30.35 6.25 19.67
C TYR A 106 -31.45 7.10 19.06
N ASP A 107 -31.65 8.28 19.62
CA ASP A 107 -32.35 9.37 18.95
C ASP A 107 -31.32 10.12 18.10
N PRO A 108 -31.33 9.96 16.76
CA PRO A 108 -30.44 10.74 15.92
C PRO A 108 -30.68 12.22 16.20
N PRO A 109 -29.62 13.02 16.44
CA PRO A 109 -29.78 14.45 16.52
C PRO A 109 -30.48 14.91 15.24
N SER A 110 -31.49 15.78 15.37
CA SER A 110 -32.11 16.42 14.22
C SER A 110 -30.97 16.93 13.35
N LEU A 111 -30.89 16.44 12.11
CA LEU A 111 -29.91 16.90 11.13
C LEU A 111 -29.89 18.41 11.27
N ASN A 112 -28.75 18.94 11.68
CA ASN A 112 -28.54 20.35 11.84
C ASN A 112 -28.79 20.99 10.47
N GLU A 113 -30.04 21.35 10.19
CA GLU A 113 -30.36 22.66 9.66
C GLU A 113 -30.05 23.67 10.78
N MET A 114 -28.84 23.59 11.35
CA MET A 114 -28.25 24.69 12.05
C MET A 114 -28.31 25.80 11.02
N GLY A 115 -29.19 26.77 11.25
CA GLY A 115 -29.64 27.72 10.25
C GLY A 115 -28.43 28.33 9.59
N LEU A 116 -28.00 27.75 8.47
CA LEU A 116 -26.99 28.32 7.62
C LEU A 116 -27.72 29.50 7.02
N SER A 117 -27.59 30.64 7.69
CA SER A 117 -28.10 31.90 7.19
C SER A 117 -27.78 31.98 5.70
N SER A 118 -28.70 32.50 4.91
CA SER A 118 -28.45 32.74 3.47
C SER A 118 -27.11 33.44 3.25
N GLU A 119 -26.68 34.27 4.21
CA GLU A 119 -25.36 34.89 4.30
C GLU A 119 -24.21 33.87 4.31
N PHE A 120 -24.25 32.88 5.22
CA PHE A 120 -23.21 31.85 5.37
C PHE A 120 -23.07 31.03 4.09
N LYS A 121 -24.18 30.64 3.44
CA LYS A 121 -24.14 29.92 2.16
C LYS A 121 -23.50 30.74 1.04
N LYS A 122 -23.74 32.06 1.01
CA LYS A 122 -23.11 32.97 0.03
C LYS A 122 -21.62 33.15 0.31
N GLU A 123 -21.23 33.25 1.57
CA GLU A 123 -19.82 33.36 1.97
C GLU A 123 -19.05 32.07 1.66
N ASP A 124 -19.62 30.92 1.98
CA ASP A 124 -19.04 29.60 1.67
C ASP A 124 -18.90 29.41 0.15
N SER A 125 -19.91 29.80 -0.64
CA SER A 125 -19.82 29.78 -2.11
C SER A 125 -18.70 30.68 -2.65
N LYS A 126 -18.50 31.87 -2.06
CA LYS A 126 -17.38 32.76 -2.44
C LYS A 126 -16.03 32.13 -2.09
N LEU A 127 -15.93 31.50 -0.91
CA LEU A 127 -14.71 30.83 -0.48
C LEU A 127 -14.36 29.67 -1.41
N GLN A 128 -15.37 28.88 -1.81
CA GLN A 128 -15.22 27.79 -2.77
C GLN A 128 -14.72 28.28 -4.13
N ASP A 129 -15.25 29.40 -4.65
CA ASP A 129 -14.78 30.01 -5.90
C ASP A 129 -13.32 30.47 -5.79
N ILE A 130 -12.95 31.12 -4.69
CA ILE A 130 -11.55 31.54 -4.44
C ILE A 130 -10.62 30.32 -4.43
N GLN A 131 -10.99 29.25 -3.73
CA GLN A 131 -10.20 28.01 -3.68
C GLN A 131 -10.02 27.40 -5.07
N TYR A 132 -11.09 27.35 -5.87
CA TYR A 132 -11.04 26.85 -7.25
C TYR A 132 -10.09 27.68 -8.11
N ARG A 133 -10.17 29.01 -8.03
CA ARG A 133 -9.29 29.92 -8.77
C ARG A 133 -7.83 29.77 -8.37
N ILE A 134 -7.54 29.70 -7.07
CA ILE A 134 -6.18 29.51 -6.57
C ILE A 134 -5.62 28.17 -7.05
N SER A 135 -6.40 27.09 -6.96
CA SER A 135 -6.02 25.76 -7.46
C SER A 135 -5.62 25.78 -8.94
N GLY A 136 -6.38 26.49 -9.78
CA GLY A 136 -6.03 26.69 -11.19
C GLY A 136 -4.73 27.48 -11.40
N LEU A 137 -4.45 28.47 -10.56
CA LEU A 137 -3.23 29.29 -10.64
C LEU A 137 -1.98 28.55 -10.14
N THR A 138 -2.13 27.68 -9.16
CA THR A 138 -1.00 26.94 -8.56
C THR A 138 -0.72 25.62 -9.28
N ARG A 139 -1.70 25.04 -9.99
CA ARG A 139 -1.54 23.83 -10.82
C ARG A 139 -0.30 23.82 -11.74
N PRO A 140 0.06 24.92 -12.44
CA PRO A 140 1.27 24.96 -13.26
C PRO A 140 2.57 24.82 -12.45
N ILE A 141 2.56 25.21 -11.17
CA ILE A 141 3.72 25.10 -10.27
C ILE A 141 4.01 23.63 -9.94
N ASP A 142 2.97 22.80 -9.87
CA ASP A 142 3.09 21.36 -9.58
C ASP A 142 3.99 20.63 -10.61
N TYR A 143 4.09 21.14 -11.85
CA TYR A 143 4.98 20.57 -12.88
C TYR A 143 6.47 20.85 -12.65
N PHE A 144 6.82 21.78 -11.78
CA PHE A 144 8.22 22.13 -11.47
C PHE A 144 8.74 21.45 -10.19
N VAL A 145 7.91 20.64 -9.53
CA VAL A 145 8.25 19.93 -8.27
C VAL A 145 8.62 18.46 -8.52
N HIS A 146 8.63 18.02 -9.77
CA HIS A 146 9.01 16.67 -10.23
C HIS A 146 10.04 16.76 -11.35
#